data_AF-A0AAV5W0T8-F1
#
_entry.id   AF-A0AAV5W0T8-F1
#
_cell.length_a   1.000
_cell.length_b   1.000
_cell.length_c   1.000
_cell.angle_alpha   90.00
_cell.angle_beta   90.00
_cell.angle_gamma   90.00
#
_symmetry.space_group_name_H-M   'P 1'
#
loop_
_entity.id
_entity.type
_entity.pdbx_description
1 polymer ?
#
loop_
_entity_poly.entity_id
_entity_poly.type
_entity_poly.pdbx_seq_one_letter_code
_entity_poly.pdbx_strand_id
1 'polypeptide(L)'
;RYRFASHIMLAWITSPRQESTNDQPSTINEGNDLMSDLMLGEVEAAVYEYECGEEVRRSQVSLQSRVPDYSWLISANVPSKPRKFLSIQERSQIQRACELIRPAEWSSFSTMWRSRMCKGPRTRDHIIASFVQTVNEIVGTRPRPQTVSSVLGRYLRSQSSINAQVADSPRDPSADAPLSARSLGPISFRSLDDVV
;
A
#
# COMPACT_ATOMS: atom_id res chain seq x y z
N ARG A 1 -61.28 -11.21 2.56
CA ARG A 1 -61.64 -11.18 4.00
C ARG A 1 -60.64 -12.05 4.77
N TYR A 2 -59.78 -11.40 5.56
CA TYR A 2 -59.08 -11.83 6.79
C TYR A 2 -58.51 -13.27 6.96
N ARG A 3 -57.16 -13.35 7.05
CA ARG A 3 -56.33 -13.76 8.22
C ARG A 3 -55.83 -15.21 8.05
N PHE A 4 -54.61 -15.64 8.39
CA PHE A 4 -53.70 -15.26 9.47
C PHE A 4 -52.24 -15.32 9.03
N ALA A 5 -51.47 -14.30 9.41
CA ALA A 5 -50.02 -14.35 9.49
C ALA A 5 -49.60 -15.30 10.62
N SER A 6 -48.62 -16.17 10.37
CA SER A 6 -47.89 -16.89 11.41
C SER A 6 -46.45 -16.38 11.41
N HIS A 7 -46.24 -15.27 12.12
CA HIS A 7 -44.92 -14.83 12.55
C HIS A 7 -44.38 -15.85 13.57
N ILE A 8 -43.37 -16.62 13.17
CA ILE A 8 -42.49 -17.30 14.12
C ILE A 8 -41.49 -16.24 14.60
N MET A 9 -41.83 -15.64 15.74
CA MET A 9 -40.97 -14.80 16.57
C MET A 9 -40.01 -15.70 17.35
N LEU A 10 -38.79 -15.91 16.87
CA LEU A 10 -37.68 -16.50 17.63
C LEU A 10 -36.34 -16.07 17.01
N ALA A 11 -35.96 -14.80 17.23
CA ALA A 11 -34.61 -14.30 16.95
C ALA A 11 -34.14 -13.28 18.01
N TRP A 12 -34.55 -13.46 19.28
CA TRP A 12 -34.21 -12.55 20.40
C TRP A 12 -33.16 -13.12 21.35
N ILE A 13 -32.21 -13.92 20.85
CA ILE A 13 -30.98 -14.24 21.58
C ILE A 13 -29.80 -14.07 20.62
N THR A 14 -29.55 -12.83 20.20
CA THR A 14 -28.23 -12.42 19.74
C THR A 14 -27.82 -11.21 20.59
N SER A 15 -26.62 -11.33 21.14
CA SER A 15 -25.99 -10.44 22.11
C SER A 15 -26.09 -8.96 21.71
N PRO A 16 -26.37 -8.01 22.64
CA PRO A 16 -26.23 -6.59 22.37
C PRO A 16 -24.73 -6.26 22.36
N ARG A 17 -24.09 -6.42 21.19
CA ARG A 17 -22.82 -5.73 20.96
C ARG A 17 -23.16 -4.26 20.83
N GLN A 18 -22.73 -3.48 21.80
CA GLN A 18 -22.94 -2.03 21.89
C GLN A 18 -22.79 -1.36 20.52
N GLU A 19 -23.90 -0.81 20.04
CA GLU A 19 -23.95 0.15 18.96
C GLU A 19 -23.41 1.46 19.54
N SER A 20 -22.09 1.64 19.51
CA SER A 20 -21.47 2.94 19.73
C SER A 20 -21.68 3.76 18.46
N THR A 21 -22.80 4.47 18.40
CA THR A 21 -22.98 5.65 17.58
C THR A 21 -21.87 6.65 17.93
N ASN A 22 -20.77 6.56 17.20
CA ASN A 22 -19.80 7.62 17.08
C ASN A 22 -19.83 8.08 15.62
N ASP A 23 -20.91 8.78 15.26
CA ASP A 23 -20.97 9.63 14.07
C ASP A 23 -20.00 10.81 14.29
N GLN A 24 -18.71 10.51 14.28
CA GLN A 24 -17.69 11.51 13.99
C GLN A 24 -17.72 11.70 12.48
N PRO A 25 -17.86 12.93 11.96
CA PRO A 25 -17.77 13.15 10.53
C PRO A 25 -16.37 12.70 10.07
N SER A 26 -16.36 11.86 9.04
CA SER A 26 -15.22 11.22 8.38
C SER A 26 -14.30 12.21 7.64
N THR A 27 -14.02 13.37 8.24
CA THR A 27 -13.26 14.47 7.62
C THR A 27 -11.79 14.13 7.38
N ILE A 28 -11.23 13.16 8.12
CA ILE A 28 -9.84 12.73 7.96
C ILE A 28 -9.65 11.93 6.67
N ASN A 29 -10.69 11.26 6.17
CA ASN A 29 -10.62 10.51 4.91
C ASN A 29 -10.87 11.38 3.67
N GLU A 30 -11.70 12.42 3.77
CA GLU A 30 -12.03 13.29 2.63
C GLU A 30 -10.77 13.92 1.99
N GLY A 31 -9.80 14.33 2.80
CA GLY A 31 -8.53 14.87 2.29
C GLY A 31 -7.67 13.82 1.58
N ASN A 32 -7.77 12.56 2.00
CA ASN A 32 -7.07 11.44 1.37
C ASN A 32 -7.73 11.08 0.03
N ASP A 33 -9.06 11.07 -0.01
CA ASP A 33 -9.86 10.78 -1.20
C ASP A 33 -9.63 11.84 -2.29
N LEU A 34 -9.65 13.14 -1.90
CA LEU A 34 -9.33 14.24 -2.81
C LEU A 34 -7.92 14.12 -3.41
N MET A 35 -6.94 13.76 -2.59
CA MET A 35 -5.55 13.62 -3.07
C MET A 35 -5.38 12.38 -3.96
N SER A 36 -6.08 11.29 -3.63
CA SER A 36 -6.16 10.10 -4.48
C SER A 36 -6.73 10.44 -5.86
N ASP A 37 -7.82 11.21 -5.91
CA ASP A 37 -8.43 11.65 -7.16
C ASP A 37 -7.51 12.59 -7.97
N LEU A 38 -6.83 13.52 -7.28
CA LEU A 38 -5.84 14.40 -7.92
C LEU A 38 -4.71 13.58 -8.56
N MET A 39 -4.16 12.62 -7.83
CA MET A 39 -3.07 11.79 -8.33
C MET A 39 -3.53 10.83 -9.42
N LEU A 40 -4.78 10.34 -9.36
CA LEU A 40 -5.36 9.56 -10.44
C LEU A 40 -5.47 10.40 -11.72
N GLY A 41 -5.95 11.64 -11.60
CA GLY A 41 -6.00 12.59 -12.72
C GLY A 41 -4.61 12.91 -13.29
N GLU A 42 -3.59 13.04 -12.45
CA GLU A 42 -2.20 13.24 -12.88
C GLU A 42 -1.68 12.04 -13.69
N VAL A 43 -1.97 10.81 -13.24
CA VAL A 43 -1.58 9.59 -13.98
C VAL A 43 -2.34 9.48 -15.29
N GLU A 44 -3.65 9.78 -15.29
CA GLU A 44 -4.45 9.83 -16.52
C GLU A 44 -3.90 10.85 -17.52
N ALA A 45 -3.50 12.03 -17.05
CA ALA A 45 -2.89 13.07 -17.87
C ALA A 45 -1.54 12.62 -18.45
N ALA A 46 -0.68 12.00 -17.64
CA ALA A 46 0.62 11.49 -18.10
C ALA A 46 0.47 10.38 -19.16
N VAL A 47 -0.50 9.47 -18.96
CA VAL A 47 -0.81 8.44 -19.96
C VAL A 47 -1.38 9.06 -21.24
N TYR A 48 -2.27 10.04 -21.11
CA TYR A 48 -2.84 10.74 -22.24
C TYR A 48 -1.78 11.49 -23.07
N GLU A 49 -0.84 12.17 -22.40
CA GLU A 49 0.26 12.88 -23.04
C GLU A 49 1.16 11.91 -23.82
N TYR A 50 1.51 10.76 -23.22
CA TYR A 50 2.28 9.72 -23.88
C TYR A 50 1.59 9.19 -25.14
N GLU A 51 0.31 8.80 -25.05
CA GLU A 51 -0.45 8.28 -26.19
C GLU A 51 -0.63 9.31 -27.30
N CYS A 52 -0.83 10.58 -26.94
CA CYS A 52 -0.86 11.67 -27.92
C CYS A 52 0.49 11.88 -28.59
N GLY A 53 1.58 11.85 -27.83
CA GLY A 53 2.94 11.97 -28.36
C GLY A 53 3.30 10.85 -29.34
N GLU A 54 2.96 9.61 -29.01
CA GLU A 54 3.18 8.46 -29.89
C GLU A 54 2.37 8.54 -31.20
N GLU A 55 1.12 9.01 -31.15
CA GLU A 55 0.31 9.21 -32.37
C GLU A 55 0.93 10.28 -33.29
N VAL A 56 1.42 11.38 -32.71
CA VAL A 56 2.12 12.43 -33.47
C VAL A 56 3.40 11.88 -34.09
N ARG A 57 4.20 11.11 -33.33
CA ARG A 57 5.42 10.48 -33.82
C ARG A 57 5.14 9.50 -34.95
N ARG A 58 4.11 8.65 -34.82
CA ARG A 58 3.67 7.71 -35.86
C ARG A 58 3.27 8.46 -37.13
N SER A 59 2.46 9.51 -36.99
CA SER A 59 2.05 10.36 -38.11
C SER A 59 3.26 11.00 -38.82
N GLN A 60 4.26 11.46 -38.06
CA GLN A 60 5.48 12.04 -38.62
C GLN A 60 6.30 11.01 -39.42
N VAL A 61 6.39 9.77 -38.93
CA VAL A 61 7.05 8.67 -39.66
C VAL A 61 6.30 8.34 -40.95
N SER A 62 4.96 8.29 -40.92
CA SER A 62 4.14 8.10 -42.12
C SER A 62 4.44 9.17 -43.18
N LEU A 63 4.49 10.45 -42.78
CA LEU A 63 4.83 11.57 -43.66
C LEU A 63 6.24 11.43 -44.28
N GLN A 64 7.24 11.02 -43.49
CA GLN A 64 8.60 10.81 -43.99
C GLN A 64 8.70 9.63 -44.95
N SER A 65 7.97 8.55 -44.68
CA SER A 65 7.96 7.34 -45.49
C SER A 65 7.20 7.47 -46.83
N ARG A 66 6.52 8.60 -47.06
CA ARG A 66 5.60 8.83 -48.21
C ARG A 66 4.49 7.78 -48.34
N VAL A 67 4.23 7.02 -47.28
CA VAL A 67 3.11 6.10 -47.20
C VAL A 67 1.88 6.91 -46.79
N PRO A 68 0.80 6.93 -47.58
CA PRO A 68 -0.43 7.62 -47.19
C PRO A 68 -0.96 7.06 -45.87
N ASP A 69 -1.11 7.93 -44.88
CA ASP A 69 -1.69 7.56 -43.60
C ASP A 69 -3.22 7.70 -43.64
N TYR A 70 -3.91 6.57 -43.50
CA TYR A 70 -5.36 6.49 -43.46
C TYR A 70 -5.91 6.32 -42.03
N SER A 71 -5.09 6.55 -41.00
CA SER A 71 -5.50 6.45 -39.59
C SER A 71 -6.65 7.38 -39.20
N TRP A 72 -6.94 8.40 -40.02
CA TRP A 72 -8.11 9.30 -39.91
C TRP A 72 -9.38 8.73 -40.55
N LEU A 73 -9.26 7.84 -41.56
CA LEU A 73 -10.39 7.11 -42.14
C LEU A 73 -10.95 6.08 -41.16
N ILE A 74 -10.10 5.59 -40.25
CA ILE A 74 -10.53 4.85 -39.06
C ILE A 74 -11.02 5.90 -38.05
N SER A 75 -12.32 6.20 -38.11
CA SER A 75 -12.92 7.31 -37.37
C SER A 75 -12.53 7.30 -35.88
N ALA A 76 -12.34 8.49 -35.28
CA ALA A 76 -12.14 8.61 -33.82
C ALA A 76 -13.31 8.03 -33.00
N ASN A 77 -14.46 7.81 -33.65
CA ASN A 77 -15.68 7.24 -33.08
C ASN A 77 -15.84 5.72 -33.33
N VAL A 78 -14.87 5.04 -33.94
CA VAL A 78 -14.91 3.57 -34.02
C VAL A 78 -14.65 3.03 -32.61
N PRO A 79 -15.54 2.20 -32.03
CA PRO A 79 -15.37 1.67 -30.66
C PRO A 79 -14.12 0.79 -30.48
N SER A 80 -13.38 0.49 -31.55
CA SER A 80 -12.13 -0.26 -31.54
C SER A 80 -10.88 0.61 -31.34
N LYS A 81 -10.95 1.95 -31.42
CA LYS A 81 -9.84 2.80 -30.97
C LYS A 81 -9.94 2.82 -29.44
N PRO A 82 -9.00 2.18 -28.70
CA PRO A 82 -9.06 2.18 -27.25
C PRO A 82 -9.09 3.63 -26.81
N ARG A 83 -10.15 4.01 -26.09
CA ARG A 83 -10.25 5.38 -25.58
C ARG A 83 -8.98 5.64 -24.77
N LYS A 84 -8.36 6.81 -24.94
CA LYS A 84 -7.09 7.21 -24.31
C LYS A 84 -7.13 7.29 -22.76
N PHE A 85 -8.15 6.71 -22.15
CA PHE A 85 -8.36 6.64 -20.72
C PHE A 85 -7.63 5.42 -20.13
N LEU A 86 -7.51 5.42 -18.81
CA LEU A 86 -7.15 4.22 -18.07
C LEU A 86 -8.25 3.17 -18.25
N SER A 87 -7.86 1.91 -18.44
CA SER A 87 -8.80 0.79 -18.33
C SER A 87 -9.31 0.70 -16.90
N ILE A 88 -10.46 0.03 -16.73
CA ILE A 88 -11.04 -0.18 -15.41
C ILE A 88 -10.06 -0.89 -14.45
N GLN A 89 -9.23 -1.80 -14.98
CA GLN A 89 -8.24 -2.53 -14.20
C GLN A 89 -7.10 -1.62 -13.74
N GLU A 90 -6.54 -0.82 -14.65
CA GLU A 90 -5.45 0.12 -14.32
C GLU A 90 -5.92 1.19 -13.33
N ARG A 91 -7.13 1.73 -13.54
CA ARG A 91 -7.74 2.69 -12.61
C ARG A 91 -7.91 2.08 -11.23
N SER A 92 -8.43 0.85 -11.14
CA SER A 92 -8.57 0.14 -9.86
C SER A 92 -7.21 -0.18 -9.19
N GLN A 93 -6.16 -0.39 -9.99
CA GLN A 93 -4.81 -0.66 -9.47
C GLN A 93 -4.22 0.61 -8.85
N ILE A 94 -4.37 1.75 -9.53
CA ILE A 94 -3.90 3.04 -9.04
C ILE A 94 -4.66 3.46 -7.78
N GLN A 95 -5.99 3.31 -7.77
CA GLN A 95 -6.82 3.59 -6.58
C GLN A 95 -6.39 2.75 -5.37
N ARG A 96 -6.22 1.43 -5.55
CA ARG A 96 -5.71 0.56 -4.48
C ARG A 96 -4.31 0.94 -4.00
N ALA A 97 -3.45 1.45 -4.89
CA ALA A 97 -2.15 1.94 -4.49
C ALA A 97 -2.26 3.25 -3.68
N CYS A 98 -3.16 4.17 -4.06
CA CYS A 98 -3.43 5.40 -3.33
C CYS A 98 -3.96 5.12 -1.91
N GLU A 99 -4.81 4.11 -1.73
CA GLU A 99 -5.33 3.69 -0.41
C GLU A 99 -4.21 3.30 0.57
N LEU A 100 -3.04 2.89 0.09
CA LEU A 100 -1.92 2.52 0.94
C LEU A 100 -1.19 3.72 1.52
N ILE A 101 -1.35 4.91 0.95
CA ILE A 101 -0.60 6.14 1.30
C ILE A 101 -1.29 6.84 2.48
N ARG A 102 -0.50 7.30 3.46
CA ARG A 102 -1.03 8.10 4.57
C ARG A 102 -1.06 9.58 4.18
N PRO A 103 -1.98 10.39 4.74
CA PRO A 103 -2.08 11.82 4.42
C PRO A 103 -0.77 12.61 4.51
N ALA A 104 0.08 12.28 5.50
CA ALA A 104 1.37 12.94 5.72
C ALA A 104 2.44 12.59 4.66
N GLU A 105 2.24 11.53 3.88
CA GLU A 105 3.23 10.99 2.93
C GLU A 105 3.01 11.51 1.49
N TRP A 106 1.86 12.13 1.21
CA TRP A 106 1.48 12.58 -0.14
C TRP A 106 2.47 13.58 -0.75
N SER A 107 3.02 14.48 0.06
CA SER A 107 4.00 15.46 -0.42
C SER A 107 5.28 14.78 -0.90
N SER A 108 5.83 13.87 -0.08
CA SER A 108 7.02 13.07 -0.42
C SER A 108 6.76 12.20 -1.64
N PHE A 109 5.60 11.53 -1.69
CA PHE A 109 5.16 10.74 -2.82
C PHE A 109 5.10 11.55 -4.12
N SER A 110 4.41 12.70 -4.12
CA SER A 110 4.24 13.55 -5.29
C SER A 110 5.58 14.05 -5.83
N THR A 111 6.51 14.46 -4.96
CA THR A 111 7.86 14.87 -5.37
C THR A 111 8.64 13.71 -5.99
N MET A 112 8.63 12.53 -5.37
CA MET A 112 9.31 11.35 -5.91
C MET A 112 8.74 10.91 -7.26
N TRP A 113 7.42 10.88 -7.36
CA TRP A 113 6.70 10.54 -8.59
C TRP A 113 7.06 11.50 -9.74
N ARG A 114 6.94 12.81 -9.51
CA ARG A 114 7.29 13.83 -10.51
C ARG A 114 8.74 13.72 -10.94
N SER A 115 9.67 13.51 -10.01
CA SER A 115 11.10 13.34 -10.31
C SER A 115 11.37 12.14 -11.23
N ARG A 116 10.64 11.03 -11.07
CA ARG A 116 10.74 9.86 -11.95
C ARG A 116 10.17 10.14 -13.34
N MET A 117 9.06 10.87 -13.39
CA MET A 117 8.41 11.24 -14.65
C MET A 117 9.18 12.29 -15.46
N CYS A 118 10.10 13.07 -14.85
CA CYS A 118 10.92 14.07 -15.55
C CYS A 118 11.75 13.50 -16.72
N LYS A 119 12.12 12.22 -16.69
CA LYS A 119 12.91 11.58 -17.77
C LYS A 119 12.06 11.19 -18.99
N GLY A 120 10.76 11.46 -18.95
CA GLY A 120 9.79 11.07 -19.96
C GLY A 120 9.36 9.61 -19.78
N PRO A 121 8.06 9.31 -19.84
CA PRO A 121 7.58 7.94 -19.79
C PRO A 121 7.93 7.18 -21.07
N ARG A 122 8.46 5.97 -20.92
CA ARG A 122 8.84 5.12 -22.07
C ARG A 122 7.65 4.38 -22.68
N THR A 123 6.72 3.95 -21.84
CA THR A 123 5.50 3.22 -22.20
C THR A 123 4.39 3.52 -21.19
N ARG A 124 3.14 3.31 -21.60
CA ARG A 124 1.97 3.35 -20.71
C ARG A 124 2.17 2.46 -19.47
N ASP A 125 2.56 1.21 -19.67
CA ASP A 125 2.79 0.26 -18.57
C ASP A 125 3.91 0.74 -17.64
N HIS A 126 4.93 1.41 -18.18
CA HIS A 126 6.01 1.98 -17.39
C HIS A 126 5.51 3.12 -16.48
N ILE A 127 4.56 3.94 -16.94
CA ILE A 127 3.93 4.97 -16.10
C ILE A 127 3.27 4.31 -14.89
N ILE A 128 2.38 3.36 -15.14
CA ILE A 128 1.59 2.71 -14.10
C ILE A 128 2.48 1.91 -13.15
N ALA A 129 3.46 1.16 -13.68
CA ALA A 129 4.40 0.40 -12.87
C ALA A 129 5.29 1.31 -12.01
N SER A 130 5.78 2.42 -12.56
CA SER A 130 6.56 3.41 -11.81
C SER A 130 5.74 4.04 -10.69
N PHE A 131 4.43 4.27 -10.91
CA PHE A 131 3.53 4.82 -9.90
C PHE A 131 3.43 3.87 -8.72
N VAL A 132 3.05 2.62 -8.99
CA VAL A 132 2.93 1.57 -7.98
C VAL A 132 4.26 1.32 -7.26
N GLN A 133 5.38 1.36 -7.99
CA GLN A 133 6.71 1.24 -7.39
C GLN A 133 6.99 2.39 -6.41
N THR A 134 6.68 3.62 -6.80
CA THR A 134 6.89 4.80 -5.95
C THR A 134 6.05 4.72 -4.67
N VAL A 135 4.80 4.27 -4.78
CA VAL A 135 3.95 3.99 -3.61
C VAL A 135 4.59 2.96 -2.69
N ASN A 136 5.01 1.82 -3.25
CA ASN A 136 5.61 0.74 -2.47
C ASN A 136 6.91 1.16 -1.77
N GLU A 137 7.70 2.05 -2.39
CA GLU A 137 8.89 2.62 -1.77
C GLU A 137 8.54 3.49 -0.57
N ILE A 138 7.59 4.41 -0.71
CA ILE A 138 7.08 5.26 0.39
C ILE A 138 6.57 4.38 1.54
N VAL A 139 5.72 3.40 1.24
CA VAL A 139 5.22 2.44 2.24
C VAL A 139 6.37 1.64 2.86
N GLY A 140 7.41 1.32 2.09
CA GLY A 140 8.60 0.60 2.53
C GLY A 140 9.47 1.38 3.51
N THR A 141 9.46 2.72 3.47
CA THR A 141 10.21 3.58 4.40
C THR A 141 9.64 3.59 5.82
N ARG A 142 8.42 3.07 6.00
CA ARG A 142 7.76 3.06 7.31
C ARG A 142 8.54 2.20 8.31
N PRO A 143 8.65 2.63 9.58
CA PRO A 143 9.23 1.79 10.62
C PRO A 143 8.41 0.51 10.76
N ARG A 144 9.03 -0.64 10.50
CA ARG A 144 8.38 -1.94 10.66
C ARG A 144 8.34 -2.30 12.15
N PRO A 145 7.21 -2.81 12.67
CA PRO A 145 7.19 -3.36 14.02
C PRO A 145 8.23 -4.48 14.12
N GLN A 146 8.91 -4.58 15.26
CA GLN A 146 9.93 -5.60 15.48
C GLN A 146 9.29 -6.98 15.31
N THR A 147 9.68 -7.70 14.25
CA THR A 147 9.27 -9.08 14.05
C THR A 147 9.98 -9.98 15.05
N VAL A 148 9.40 -11.14 15.38
CA VAL A 148 10.04 -12.15 16.23
C VAL A 148 11.45 -12.48 15.73
N SER A 149 11.65 -12.55 14.40
CA SER A 149 12.97 -12.75 13.79
C SER A 149 13.94 -11.60 14.08
N SER A 150 13.48 -10.34 14.12
CA SER A 150 14.31 -9.19 14.47
C SER A 150 14.68 -9.17 15.96
N VAL A 151 13.75 -9.57 16.83
CA VAL A 151 13.98 -9.70 18.28
C VAL A 151 14.95 -10.84 18.57
N LEU A 152 14.74 -12.02 17.97
CA LEU A 152 15.65 -13.17 18.07
C LEU A 152 17.03 -12.86 17.49
N GLY A 153 17.09 -12.23 16.31
CA GLY A 153 18.34 -11.82 15.69
C GLY A 153 19.10 -10.76 16.49
N ARG A 154 18.39 -9.91 17.25
CA ARG A 154 18.98 -9.01 18.23
C ARG A 154 19.45 -9.80 19.44
N TYR A 155 18.65 -10.69 20.01
CA TYR A 155 19.03 -11.51 21.17
C TYR A 155 20.24 -12.42 20.92
N LEU A 156 20.38 -12.97 19.71
CA LEU A 156 21.54 -13.79 19.32
C LEU A 156 22.79 -12.94 19.07
N ARG A 157 22.66 -11.72 18.54
CA ARG A 157 23.80 -10.81 18.27
C ARG A 157 24.25 -10.01 19.49
N SER A 158 23.31 -9.63 20.34
CA SER A 158 23.55 -8.99 21.62
C SER A 158 23.13 -9.98 22.69
N GLN A 159 24.08 -10.66 23.33
CA GLN A 159 23.85 -11.46 24.55
C GLN A 159 23.42 -10.59 25.75
N SER A 160 22.79 -9.45 25.52
CA SER A 160 22.19 -8.60 26.55
C SER A 160 20.69 -8.63 26.34
N SER A 161 19.99 -9.20 27.32
CA SER A 161 18.53 -9.18 27.35
C SER A 161 18.04 -7.73 27.38
N ILE A 162 16.96 -7.45 26.65
CA ILE A 162 16.27 -6.13 26.66
C ILE A 162 15.81 -5.74 28.09
N ASN A 163 15.70 -6.70 29.00
CA ASN A 163 15.38 -6.47 30.41
C ASN A 163 16.59 -6.02 31.25
N ALA A 164 17.82 -6.00 30.72
CA ALA A 164 19.01 -5.57 31.46
C ALA A 164 19.18 -4.04 31.54
N GLN A 165 18.40 -3.26 30.78
CA GLN A 165 18.52 -1.80 30.74
C GLN A 165 17.54 -1.05 31.66
N VAL A 166 16.74 -1.75 32.47
CA VAL A 166 15.96 -1.12 33.54
C VAL A 166 16.50 -1.61 34.89
N ALA A 167 17.66 -1.07 35.25
CA ALA A 167 18.20 -1.18 36.60
C ALA A 167 18.39 0.23 37.17
N ASP A 168 17.32 1.04 37.18
CA ASP A 168 17.18 2.09 38.19
C ASP A 168 16.74 1.42 39.49
N SER A 169 17.71 0.83 40.18
CA SER A 169 17.59 0.42 41.57
C SER A 169 18.83 0.93 42.29
N PRO A 170 18.69 1.73 43.36
CA PRO A 170 19.82 2.40 43.98
C PRO A 170 20.76 1.35 44.58
N ARG A 171 22.00 1.38 44.10
CA ARG A 171 23.05 0.43 44.45
C ARG A 171 23.57 0.77 45.85
N ASP A 172 23.19 -0.05 46.83
CA ASP A 172 23.79 -0.05 48.15
C ASP A 172 25.23 -0.64 48.04
N PRO A 173 26.30 0.05 48.47
CA PRO A 173 27.68 -0.36 48.23
C PRO A 173 28.24 -1.33 49.29
N SER A 174 27.43 -2.19 49.91
CA SER A 174 27.85 -3.05 51.02
C SER A 174 27.36 -4.50 50.91
N ALA A 175 27.67 -5.18 49.81
CA ALA A 175 27.60 -6.63 49.78
C ALA A 175 28.60 -7.21 48.78
N ASP A 176 29.78 -7.52 49.30
CA ASP A 176 30.76 -8.41 48.68
C ASP A 176 30.12 -9.79 48.42
N ALA A 177 29.88 -10.13 47.16
CA ALA A 177 29.79 -11.51 46.69
C ALA A 177 30.02 -11.57 45.16
N PRO A 178 31.02 -12.33 44.67
CA PRO A 178 31.17 -12.57 43.24
C PRO A 178 30.22 -13.71 42.81
N LEU A 179 29.84 -13.68 41.53
CA LEU A 179 29.20 -14.76 40.77
C LEU A 179 27.70 -14.97 41.01
N SER A 180 26.89 -14.34 40.16
CA SER A 180 25.65 -14.96 39.68
C SER A 180 25.43 -14.60 38.22
N ALA A 181 26.23 -15.21 37.34
CA ALA A 181 25.75 -15.52 36.00
C ALA A 181 24.57 -16.49 36.21
N ARG A 182 23.34 -15.96 36.13
CA ARG A 182 22.13 -16.77 36.17
C ARG A 182 22.15 -17.71 34.96
N SER A 183 22.61 -18.92 35.22
CA SER A 183 22.47 -20.10 34.37
C SER A 183 21.01 -20.23 33.95
N LEU A 184 20.72 -19.94 32.68
CA LEU A 184 19.50 -20.41 32.06
C LEU A 184 19.75 -21.89 31.75
N GLY A 185 18.98 -22.76 32.40
CA GLY A 185 19.07 -24.21 32.24
C GLY A 185 18.95 -24.65 30.78
N PRO A 186 19.38 -25.89 30.47
CA PRO A 186 19.36 -26.40 29.10
C PRO A 186 17.92 -26.45 28.59
N ILE A 187 17.62 -25.62 27.59
CA ILE A 187 16.38 -25.72 26.82
C ILE A 187 16.54 -26.96 25.94
N SER A 188 16.01 -28.09 26.42
CA SER A 188 15.92 -29.33 25.64
C SER A 188 14.86 -29.16 24.57
N PHE A 189 15.27 -29.21 23.30
CA PHE A 189 14.33 -29.38 22.19
C PHE A 189 13.73 -30.78 22.30
N ARG A 190 12.41 -30.91 22.47
CA ARG A 190 11.73 -32.15 22.12
C ARG A 190 11.75 -32.26 20.59
N SER A 191 12.32 -33.34 20.08
CA SER A 191 12.23 -33.71 18.66
C SER A 191 10.76 -33.84 18.28
N LEU A 192 10.42 -33.40 17.07
CA LEU A 192 9.09 -33.46 16.47
C LEU A 192 8.70 -34.88 15.99
N ASP A 193 9.36 -35.93 16.49
CA ASP A 193 9.09 -37.33 16.13
C ASP A 193 7.95 -37.97 16.96
N ASP A 194 7.41 -37.28 17.97
CA ASP A 194 6.41 -37.84 18.89
C ASP A 194 4.97 -37.39 18.56
N VAL A 195 4.73 -36.96 17.31
CA VAL A 195 3.39 -36.71 16.77
C VAL A 195 3.21 -37.53 15.50
N VAL A 196 2.95 -38.83 15.68
CA VAL A 196 2.30 -39.72 14.71
C VAL A 196 1.19 -40.47 15.43
#